data_AF-A0A7K4CK39-F1
#
_entry.id   AF-A0A7K4CK39-F1
#
_cell.length_a   1.000
_cell.length_b   1.000
_cell.length_c   1.000
_cell.angle_alpha   90.00
_cell.angle_beta   90.00
_cell.angle_gamma   90.00
#
_symmetry.space_group_name_H-M   'P 1'
#
loop_
_entity.id
_entity.type
_entity.pdbx_description
1 polymer ?
#
loop_
_entity_poly.entity_id
_entity_poly.type
_entity_poly.pdbx_seq_one_letter_code
_entity_poly.pdbx_strand_id
1 'polypeptide(L)'
;MDGTRKGHDEFEFGEPAEVLVELAKRGEIDPWEIDIAQTTEKFLQYIDSLQKRDLRIPARTLLYASILLRMKSDSLEGQTEEACEQVPEELEPPEALQVDALPQPPVRRHTKRPVTLDELIAELKKAEMVGRRKAMRERWPSAEEKALDLSHDEGIEDRIRALGPILDDMFVGRKKVLFRDINSKSEDGVTNYISLLFMAHRKQVWLEQEEIFGDLYISRHP
;
A
#
# COMPACT_ATOMS: atom_id res chain seq x y z
N MET A 1 30.71 -18.27 -49.28
CA MET A 1 29.91 -17.23 -49.96
C MET A 1 28.55 -17.84 -50.15
N ASP A 2 27.46 -17.44 -49.50
CA ASP A 2 27.09 -16.20 -48.84
C ASP A 2 25.96 -16.64 -47.87
N GLY A 3 26.15 -16.57 -46.56
CA GLY A 3 25.83 -15.35 -45.84
C GLY A 3 24.33 -15.25 -45.55
N THR A 4 23.75 -16.26 -44.88
CA THR A 4 22.40 -16.22 -44.33
C THR A 4 22.33 -15.03 -43.37
N ARG A 5 21.80 -13.90 -43.81
CA ARG A 5 21.44 -12.77 -42.94
C ARG A 5 20.28 -13.23 -42.07
N LYS A 6 20.65 -13.80 -40.91
CA LYS A 6 19.76 -14.13 -39.81
C LYS A 6 19.10 -12.83 -39.33
N GLY A 7 17.84 -12.97 -38.92
CA GLY A 7 16.87 -11.90 -38.73
C GLY A 7 17.40 -10.63 -38.08
N HIS A 8 16.87 -9.50 -38.55
CA HIS A 8 16.80 -8.29 -37.77
C HIS A 8 16.20 -8.65 -36.40
N ASP A 9 16.98 -8.48 -35.33
CA ASP A 9 16.49 -8.60 -33.96
C ASP A 9 15.34 -7.61 -33.77
N GLU A 10 14.11 -8.11 -33.80
CA GLU A 10 13.00 -7.48 -33.09
C GLU A 10 13.32 -7.62 -31.59
N PHE A 11 14.18 -6.73 -31.09
CA PHE A 11 14.39 -6.53 -29.66
C PHE A 11 13.02 -6.20 -29.04
N GLU A 12 12.48 -7.10 -28.22
CA GLU A 12 11.37 -6.79 -27.34
C GLU A 12 11.83 -5.71 -26.35
N PHE A 13 11.60 -4.43 -26.70
CA PHE A 13 11.78 -3.29 -25.81
C PHE A 13 10.79 -3.40 -24.62
N GLY A 14 11.09 -4.29 -23.68
CA GLY A 14 10.14 -4.75 -22.67
C GLY A 14 10.68 -4.69 -21.25
N GLU A 15 11.99 -4.89 -21.07
CA GLU A 15 12.60 -4.89 -19.74
C GLU A 15 13.23 -3.53 -19.40
N PRO A 16 12.82 -2.89 -18.30
CA PRO A 16 13.38 -1.60 -17.88
C PRO A 16 14.90 -1.63 -17.63
N ALA A 17 15.44 -2.80 -17.28
CA ALA A 17 16.87 -2.98 -17.04
C ALA A 17 17.69 -2.89 -18.32
N GLU A 18 17.13 -3.28 -19.47
CA GLU A 18 17.82 -3.20 -20.76
C GLU A 18 18.11 -1.75 -21.15
N VAL A 19 17.22 -0.83 -20.78
CA VAL A 19 17.44 0.61 -21.00
C VAL A 19 18.69 1.11 -20.27
N LEU A 20 18.88 0.70 -19.02
CA LEU A 20 20.09 1.08 -18.25
C LEU A 20 21.35 0.46 -18.84
N VAL A 21 21.27 -0.79 -19.30
CA VAL A 21 22.39 -1.47 -19.99
C VAL A 21 22.71 -0.79 -21.32
N GLU A 22 21.69 -0.36 -22.06
CA GLU A 22 21.87 0.34 -23.34
C GLU A 22 22.53 1.71 -23.17
N LEU A 23 22.15 2.46 -22.12
CA LEU A 23 22.81 3.72 -21.76
C LEU A 23 24.27 3.50 -21.39
N ALA A 24 24.58 2.41 -20.67
CA ALA A 24 25.95 2.01 -20.37
C ALA A 24 26.74 1.62 -21.64
N LYS A 25 26.14 0.84 -22.55
CA LYS A 25 26.77 0.46 -23.84
C LYS A 25 27.09 1.67 -24.72
N ARG A 26 26.25 2.70 -24.68
CA ARG A 26 26.46 3.97 -25.39
C ARG A 26 27.51 4.87 -24.73
N GLY A 27 27.96 4.53 -23.53
CA GLY A 27 28.89 5.34 -22.74
C GLY A 27 28.25 6.58 -22.13
N GLU A 28 26.92 6.61 -22.00
CA GLU A 28 26.22 7.73 -21.32
C GLU A 28 26.27 7.62 -19.80
N ILE A 29 26.55 6.41 -19.28
CA ILE A 29 26.67 6.09 -17.85
C ILE A 29 27.86 5.14 -17.67
N ASP A 30 28.64 5.32 -16.60
CA ASP A 30 29.69 4.37 -16.20
C ASP A 30 29.07 3.16 -15.44
N PRO A 31 29.28 1.91 -15.90
CA PRO A 31 28.78 0.73 -15.21
C PRO A 31 29.36 0.51 -13.81
N TRP A 32 30.56 1.01 -13.53
CA TRP A 32 31.28 0.78 -12.28
C TRP A 32 31.02 1.85 -11.24
N GLU A 33 30.68 3.07 -11.68
CA GLU A 33 30.42 4.22 -10.83
C GLU A 33 29.18 4.98 -11.33
N ILE A 34 28.03 4.65 -10.76
CA ILE A 34 26.76 5.26 -11.13
C ILE A 34 26.49 6.51 -10.30
N ASP A 35 26.35 7.64 -11.00
CA ASP A 35 25.67 8.82 -10.49
C ASP A 35 24.15 8.68 -10.71
N ILE A 36 23.40 8.55 -9.60
CA ILE A 36 21.94 8.40 -9.61
C ILE A 36 21.26 9.60 -10.29
N ALA A 37 21.75 10.82 -10.08
CA ALA A 37 21.13 12.03 -10.60
C ALA A 37 21.26 12.13 -12.12
N GLN A 38 22.46 11.87 -12.64
CA GLN A 38 22.74 11.85 -14.08
C GLN A 38 22.04 10.67 -14.77
N THR A 39 22.14 9.48 -14.18
CA THR A 39 21.51 8.25 -14.71
C THR A 39 20.00 8.40 -14.85
N THR A 40 19.34 8.99 -13.85
CA THR A 40 17.89 9.24 -13.88
C THR A 40 17.51 10.18 -15.02
N GLU A 41 18.27 11.24 -15.24
CA GLU A 41 18.04 12.20 -16.32
C GLU A 41 18.17 11.53 -17.70
N LYS A 42 19.24 10.75 -17.89
CA LYS A 42 19.47 9.98 -19.12
C LYS A 42 18.38 8.95 -19.39
N PHE A 43 17.91 8.28 -18.34
CA PHE A 43 16.82 7.31 -18.42
C PHE A 43 15.50 7.97 -18.84
N LEU A 44 15.16 9.13 -18.29
CA LEU A 44 13.96 9.89 -18.68
C LEU A 44 14.05 10.40 -20.12
N GLN A 45 15.20 10.95 -20.52
CA GLN A 45 15.44 11.38 -21.90
C GLN A 45 15.28 10.23 -22.90
N TYR A 46 15.74 9.03 -22.54
CA TYR A 46 15.55 7.83 -23.35
C TYR A 46 14.07 7.48 -23.48
N ILE A 47 13.32 7.46 -22.38
CA ILE A 47 11.86 7.21 -22.38
C ILE A 47 11.13 8.24 -23.25
N ASP A 48 11.44 9.52 -23.14
CA ASP A 48 10.83 10.58 -23.94
C ASP A 48 11.13 10.42 -25.44
N SER A 49 12.34 9.96 -25.77
CA SER A 49 12.72 9.65 -27.15
C SER A 49 11.93 8.48 -27.73
N LEU A 50 11.58 7.50 -26.88
CA LEU A 50 10.71 6.38 -27.25
C LEU A 50 9.27 6.85 -27.45
N GLN A 51 8.70 7.66 -26.54
CA GLN A 51 7.34 8.19 -26.66
C GLN A 51 7.09 8.92 -27.98
N LYS A 52 8.09 9.69 -28.42
CA LYS A 52 8.01 10.46 -29.67
C LYS A 52 7.97 9.57 -30.93
N ARG A 53 8.38 8.30 -30.82
CA ARG A 53 8.49 7.34 -31.93
C ARG A 53 7.44 6.25 -31.86
N ASP A 54 7.02 5.84 -30.66
CA ASP A 54 5.93 4.89 -30.42
C ASP A 54 5.41 4.98 -28.96
N LEU A 55 4.09 4.91 -28.75
CA LEU A 55 3.46 5.15 -27.43
C LEU A 55 3.52 3.96 -26.47
N ARG A 56 4.04 2.82 -26.92
CA ARG A 56 3.96 1.56 -26.17
C ARG A 56 5.09 1.42 -25.15
N ILE A 57 5.04 2.21 -24.09
CA ILE A 57 5.95 2.04 -22.95
C ILE A 57 5.39 0.99 -21.98
N PRO A 58 6.18 -0.02 -21.59
CA PRO A 58 5.80 -0.96 -20.54
C PRO A 58 5.57 -0.23 -19.20
N ALA A 59 4.50 -0.58 -18.48
CA ALA A 59 4.20 -0.01 -17.16
C ALA A 59 5.35 -0.17 -16.15
N ARG A 60 6.14 -1.25 -16.28
CA ARG A 60 7.34 -1.50 -15.47
C ARG A 60 8.43 -0.45 -15.69
N THR A 61 8.55 0.11 -16.89
CA THR A 61 9.54 1.14 -17.23
C THR A 61 9.17 2.48 -16.59
N LEU A 62 7.89 2.84 -16.60
CA LEU A 62 7.39 4.01 -15.88
C LEU A 62 7.57 3.86 -14.37
N LEU A 63 7.35 2.65 -13.83
CA LEU A 63 7.63 2.36 -12.44
C LEU A 63 9.11 2.60 -12.10
N TYR A 64 10.05 2.12 -12.94
CA TYR A 64 11.48 2.33 -12.71
C TYR A 64 11.86 3.81 -12.78
N ALA A 65 11.26 4.58 -13.71
CA ALA A 65 11.43 6.02 -13.75
C ALA A 65 11.01 6.69 -12.43
N SER A 66 9.86 6.29 -11.86
CA SER A 66 9.39 6.83 -10.58
C SER A 66 10.30 6.46 -9.40
N ILE A 67 10.85 5.24 -9.39
CA ILE A 67 11.79 4.80 -8.34
C ILE A 67 13.12 5.56 -8.45
N LEU A 68 13.65 5.70 -9.66
CA LEU A 68 14.87 6.47 -9.92
C LEU A 68 14.73 7.95 -9.52
N LEU A 69 13.60 8.57 -9.86
CA LEU A 69 13.28 9.94 -9.44
C LEU A 69 13.24 10.08 -7.92
N ARG A 70 12.65 9.11 -7.21
CA ARG A 70 12.66 9.10 -5.75
C ARG A 70 14.09 8.97 -5.21
N MET A 71 14.89 8.04 -5.74
CA MET A 71 16.29 7.87 -5.33
C MET A 71 17.13 9.12 -5.60
N LYS A 72 16.86 9.85 -6.69
CA LYS A 72 17.48 11.15 -6.98
C LYS A 72 17.10 12.21 -5.93
N SER A 73 15.84 12.27 -5.51
CA SER A 73 15.39 13.17 -4.43
C SER A 73 16.12 12.85 -3.12
N ASP A 74 16.10 11.59 -2.71
CA ASP A 74 16.75 11.12 -1.47
C ASP A 74 18.27 11.43 -1.48
N SER A 75 18.93 11.28 -2.64
CA SER A 75 20.34 11.61 -2.81
C SER A 75 20.65 13.10 -2.72
N LEU A 76 19.74 13.98 -3.13
CA LEU A 76 19.90 15.44 -3.04
C LEU A 76 19.60 15.96 -1.62
N GLU A 77 18.63 15.35 -0.94
CA GLU A 77 18.32 15.65 0.47
C GLU A 77 19.52 15.35 1.37
N GLY A 78 20.16 14.18 1.22
CA GLY A 78 21.37 13.84 1.99
C GLY A 78 22.57 14.77 1.76
N GLN A 79 22.73 15.33 0.54
CA GLN A 79 23.76 16.35 0.27
C GLN A 79 23.44 17.69 0.93
N THR A 80 22.16 18.01 1.10
CA THR A 80 21.71 19.23 1.77
C THR A 80 21.95 19.15 3.28
N GLU A 81 21.74 17.97 3.89
CA GLU A 81 22.09 17.71 5.29
C GLU A 81 23.62 17.81 5.53
N GLU A 82 24.46 17.23 4.66
CA GLU A 82 25.93 17.36 4.73
C GLU A 82 26.42 18.81 4.54
N ALA A 83 25.69 19.64 3.78
CA ALA A 83 26.03 21.06 3.57
C ALA A 83 25.65 21.94 4.77
N CYS A 84 24.57 21.60 5.49
CA CYS A 84 24.18 22.26 6.73
C CYS A 84 25.19 22.03 7.88
N GLU A 85 25.94 20.92 7.85
CA GLU A 85 27.03 20.65 8.80
C GLU A 85 28.33 21.43 8.50
N GLN A 86 28.48 21.99 7.30
CA GLN A 86 29.70 22.72 6.87
C GLN A 86 29.63 24.22 7.11
N VAL A 87 28.58 24.72 7.76
CA VAL A 87 28.51 26.12 8.18
C VAL A 87 29.64 26.35 9.21
N PRO A 88 30.58 27.28 8.97
CA PRO A 88 31.67 27.53 9.91
C PRO A 88 31.11 27.88 11.29
N GLU A 89 31.60 27.17 12.31
CA GLU A 89 31.31 27.33 13.74
C GLU A 89 31.81 28.68 14.31
N GLU A 90 31.92 29.74 13.50
CA GLU A 90 32.48 31.06 13.87
C GLU A 90 31.42 32.16 14.05
N LEU A 91 30.13 31.87 13.87
CA LEU A 91 29.07 32.83 14.20
C LEU A 91 28.54 32.53 15.61
N GLU A 92 29.21 33.08 16.63
CA GLU A 92 28.72 33.07 18.01
C GLU A 92 27.28 33.63 18.06
N PRO A 93 26.27 32.85 18.47
CA PRO A 93 24.93 33.37 18.68
C PRO A 93 24.93 34.26 19.93
N PRO A 94 24.20 35.40 19.95
CA PRO A 94 24.03 36.17 21.17
C PRO A 94 23.32 35.29 22.21
N GLU A 95 23.86 35.29 23.44
CA GLU A 95 23.46 34.49 24.61
C GLU A 95 21.94 34.30 24.70
N ALA A 96 21.44 33.19 24.18
CA ALA A 96 20.04 32.79 24.29
C ALA A 96 19.98 31.44 25.00
N LEU A 97 19.50 31.49 26.24
CA LEU A 97 18.87 30.43 27.05
C LEU A 97 19.31 29.01 26.72
N GLN A 98 20.06 28.41 27.64
CA GLN A 98 20.47 27.01 27.62
C GLN A 98 19.23 26.10 27.62
N VAL A 99 18.71 25.82 26.43
CA VAL A 99 17.75 24.75 26.20
C VAL A 99 18.50 23.44 26.42
N ASP A 100 18.02 22.64 27.36
CA ASP A 100 18.51 21.29 27.61
C ASP A 100 18.73 20.59 26.26
N ALA A 101 19.98 20.28 25.96
CA ALA A 101 20.38 19.74 24.67
C ALA A 101 19.66 18.41 24.45
N LEU A 102 18.59 18.43 23.65
CA LEU A 102 17.95 17.22 23.18
C LEU A 102 19.02 16.35 22.51
N PRO A 103 19.09 15.05 22.79
CA PRO A 103 20.01 14.17 22.10
C PRO A 103 19.73 14.27 20.60
N GLN A 104 20.75 14.60 19.82
CA GLN A 104 20.59 14.67 18.37
C GLN A 104 20.16 13.29 17.86
N PRO A 105 19.17 13.24 16.94
CA PRO A 105 18.73 11.98 16.38
C PRO A 105 19.90 11.24 15.74
N PRO A 106 19.94 9.89 15.82
CA PRO A 106 21.04 9.12 15.29
C PRO A 106 21.17 9.34 13.78
N VAL A 107 22.25 10.00 13.38
CA VAL A 107 22.57 10.29 11.98
C VAL A 107 22.79 8.97 11.24
N ARG A 108 21.99 8.73 10.21
CA ARG A 108 22.15 7.57 9.33
C ARG A 108 23.34 7.81 8.43
N ARG A 109 24.49 7.24 8.77
CA ARG A 109 25.67 7.27 7.90
C ARG A 109 25.41 6.41 6.67
N HIS A 110 25.26 7.03 5.51
CA HIS A 110 25.28 6.34 4.24
C HIS A 110 26.73 6.19 3.77
N THR A 111 27.14 4.97 3.42
CA THR A 111 28.50 4.74 2.91
C THR A 111 28.61 5.32 1.51
N LYS A 112 29.53 6.26 1.27
CA LYS A 112 29.85 6.88 -0.03
C LYS A 112 30.50 5.92 -1.06
N ARG A 113 30.23 4.62 -0.96
CA ARG A 113 30.76 3.65 -1.93
C ARG A 113 30.07 3.90 -3.28
N PRO A 114 30.82 3.94 -4.40
CA PRO A 114 30.22 4.06 -5.71
C PRO A 114 29.30 2.85 -5.95
N VAL A 115 28.10 3.12 -6.44
CA VAL A 115 27.10 2.09 -6.75
C VAL A 115 27.37 1.57 -8.16
N THR A 116 27.38 0.26 -8.35
CA THR A 116 27.55 -0.36 -9.68
C THR A 116 26.21 -0.52 -10.41
N LEU A 117 26.25 -0.73 -11.72
CA LEU A 117 25.05 -0.98 -12.55
C LEU A 117 24.26 -2.19 -12.09
N ASP A 118 24.94 -3.29 -11.77
CA ASP A 118 24.29 -4.51 -11.30
C ASP A 118 23.60 -4.30 -9.95
N GLU A 119 24.24 -3.54 -9.05
CA GLU A 119 23.64 -3.16 -7.76
C GLU A 119 22.42 -2.26 -7.95
N LEU A 120 22.49 -1.24 -8.82
CA LEU A 120 21.35 -0.39 -9.13
C LEU A 120 20.18 -1.21 -9.66
N ILE A 121 20.43 -2.09 -10.64
CA ILE A 121 19.39 -2.95 -11.22
C ILE A 121 18.79 -3.88 -10.15
N ALA A 122 19.63 -4.44 -9.27
CA ALA A 122 19.18 -5.30 -8.18
C ALA A 122 18.29 -4.53 -7.19
N GLU A 123 18.67 -3.30 -6.81
CA GLU A 123 17.86 -2.44 -5.93
C GLU A 123 16.54 -2.03 -6.57
N LEU A 124 16.53 -1.69 -7.87
CA LEU A 124 15.29 -1.39 -8.60
C LEU A 124 14.34 -2.60 -8.64
N LYS A 125 14.87 -3.81 -8.86
CA LYS A 125 14.08 -5.05 -8.80
C LYS A 125 13.53 -5.34 -7.39
N LYS A 126 14.32 -5.07 -6.34
CA LYS A 126 13.86 -5.20 -4.95
C LYS A 126 12.74 -4.18 -4.66
N ALA A 127 12.90 -2.94 -5.08
CA ALA A 127 11.91 -1.88 -4.93
C ALA A 127 10.59 -2.22 -5.66
N GLU A 128 10.66 -2.81 -6.86
CA GLU A 128 9.50 -3.36 -7.58
C GLU A 128 8.76 -4.41 -6.73
N MET A 129 9.48 -5.38 -6.16
CA MET A 129 8.88 -6.40 -5.29
C MET A 129 8.27 -5.84 -4.00
N VAL A 130 8.88 -4.82 -3.40
CA VAL A 130 8.32 -4.14 -2.21
C VAL A 130 7.02 -3.44 -2.58
N GLY A 131 6.99 -2.73 -3.71
CA GLY A 131 5.78 -2.08 -4.24
C GLY A 131 4.65 -3.08 -4.45
N ARG A 132 4.94 -4.24 -5.06
CA ARG A 132 3.95 -5.32 -5.27
C ARG A 132 3.41 -5.87 -3.94
N ARG A 133 4.26 -6.08 -2.93
CA ARG A 133 3.84 -6.53 -1.60
C ARG A 133 3.00 -5.49 -0.86
N LYS A 134 3.36 -4.20 -0.97
CA LYS A 134 2.59 -3.10 -0.37
C LYS A 134 1.23 -2.98 -1.05
N ALA A 135 1.17 -2.98 -2.38
CA ALA A 135 -0.09 -2.97 -3.13
C ALA A 135 -0.97 -4.17 -2.81
N MET A 136 -0.39 -5.36 -2.64
CA MET A 136 -1.14 -6.55 -2.21
C MET A 136 -1.69 -6.41 -0.78
N ARG A 137 -0.93 -5.83 0.14
CA ARG A 137 -1.38 -5.54 1.51
C ARG A 137 -2.45 -4.45 1.57
N GLU A 138 -2.39 -3.44 0.72
CA GLU A 138 -3.42 -2.38 0.67
C GLU A 138 -4.67 -2.83 -0.09
N ARG A 139 -4.54 -3.81 -1.00
CA ARG A 139 -5.66 -4.44 -1.70
C ARG A 139 -6.38 -5.49 -0.83
N TRP A 140 -5.69 -6.04 0.16
CA TRP A 140 -6.29 -6.94 1.13
C TRP A 140 -6.79 -6.09 2.32
N PRO A 141 -8.04 -6.28 2.80
CA PRO A 141 -8.51 -5.66 4.04
C PRO A 141 -7.48 -5.89 5.15
N SER A 142 -7.24 -4.88 6.00
CA SER A 142 -6.32 -5.04 7.15
C SER A 142 -6.66 -6.32 7.92
N ALA A 143 -5.68 -6.97 8.55
CA ALA A 143 -5.94 -8.12 9.40
C ALA A 143 -7.00 -7.82 10.48
N GLU A 144 -7.21 -6.55 10.83
CA GLU A 144 -8.31 -6.07 11.68
C GLU A 144 -9.70 -6.28 11.06
N GLU A 145 -9.89 -5.97 9.77
CA GLU A 145 -11.16 -6.23 9.05
C GLU A 145 -11.41 -7.72 8.88
N LYS A 146 -10.36 -8.53 8.65
CA LYS A 146 -10.48 -9.99 8.55
C LYS A 146 -10.69 -10.68 9.91
N ALA A 147 -10.14 -10.14 10.99
CA ALA A 147 -10.36 -10.67 12.34
C ALA A 147 -11.80 -10.47 12.80
N LEU A 148 -12.46 -9.39 12.36
CA LEU A 148 -13.90 -9.19 12.54
C LEU A 148 -14.75 -10.18 11.74
N ASP A 149 -14.25 -10.65 10.60
CA ASP A 149 -15.00 -11.44 9.61
C ASP A 149 -14.88 -12.97 9.82
N LEU A 150 -13.72 -13.48 10.28
CA LEU A 150 -13.47 -14.93 10.40
C LEU A 150 -13.74 -15.54 11.78
N SER A 151 -13.86 -14.76 12.86
CA SER A 151 -14.14 -15.33 14.19
C SER A 151 -15.63 -15.51 14.50
N HIS A 152 -16.53 -14.90 13.72
CA HIS A 152 -17.96 -14.91 14.03
C HIS A 152 -18.78 -15.88 13.21
N ASP A 153 -18.34 -16.34 12.03
CA ASP A 153 -19.21 -17.16 11.18
C ASP A 153 -19.61 -18.49 11.86
N GLU A 154 -18.68 -19.14 12.60
CA GLU A 154 -18.98 -20.34 13.39
C GLU A 154 -19.91 -20.07 14.58
N GLY A 155 -19.82 -18.90 15.21
CA GLY A 155 -20.68 -18.53 16.36
C GLY A 155 -22.05 -17.98 15.96
N ILE A 156 -22.15 -17.30 14.81
CA ILE A 156 -23.37 -16.69 14.30
C ILE A 156 -24.39 -17.77 13.92
N GLU A 157 -23.97 -18.86 13.27
CA GLU A 157 -24.91 -19.91 12.88
C GLU A 157 -25.58 -20.59 14.08
N ASP A 158 -24.80 -20.88 15.13
CA ASP A 158 -25.34 -21.42 16.38
C ASP A 158 -26.25 -20.41 17.08
N ARG A 159 -25.92 -19.11 17.00
CA ARG A 159 -26.77 -18.06 17.57
C ARG A 159 -28.07 -17.88 16.80
N ILE A 160 -28.06 -17.95 15.48
CA ILE A 160 -29.27 -17.94 14.63
C ILE A 160 -30.16 -19.12 15.01
N ARG A 161 -29.58 -20.31 15.22
CA ARG A 161 -30.33 -21.51 15.64
C ARG A 161 -30.96 -21.35 17.02
N ALA A 162 -30.30 -20.65 17.95
CA ALA A 162 -30.83 -20.36 19.28
C ALA A 162 -31.90 -19.24 19.29
N LEU A 163 -31.73 -18.21 18.45
CA LEU A 163 -32.65 -17.07 18.38
C LEU A 163 -33.96 -17.40 17.64
N GLY A 164 -33.91 -18.29 16.64
CA GLY A 164 -35.09 -18.75 15.90
C GLY A 164 -36.29 -19.13 16.79
N PRO A 165 -36.17 -20.14 17.68
CA PRO A 165 -37.29 -20.57 18.53
C PRO A 165 -37.72 -19.50 19.53
N ILE A 166 -36.80 -18.65 20.00
CA ILE A 166 -37.13 -17.53 20.92
C ILE A 166 -37.99 -16.51 20.20
N LEU A 167 -37.63 -16.15 18.97
CA LEU A 167 -38.40 -15.20 18.17
C LEU A 167 -39.76 -15.79 17.79
N ASP A 168 -39.82 -17.06 17.40
CA ASP A 168 -41.08 -17.74 17.11
C ASP A 168 -42.02 -17.72 18.31
N ASP A 169 -41.55 -18.05 19.53
CA ASP A 169 -42.34 -17.96 20.77
C ASP A 169 -42.79 -16.52 21.07
N MET A 170 -41.91 -15.53 20.90
CA MET A 170 -42.26 -14.12 21.12
C MET A 170 -43.27 -13.60 20.09
N PHE A 171 -43.31 -14.18 18.88
CA PHE A 171 -44.31 -13.88 17.87
C PHE A 171 -45.66 -14.55 18.11
N VAL A 172 -45.78 -15.55 19.00
CA VAL A 172 -47.05 -16.26 19.30
C VAL A 172 -48.12 -15.33 19.91
N GLY A 173 -47.78 -14.12 20.34
CA GLY A 173 -48.76 -13.13 20.82
C GLY A 173 -48.53 -11.69 20.36
N ARG A 174 -47.50 -11.40 19.56
CA ARG A 174 -47.11 -10.04 19.18
C ARG A 174 -46.70 -9.98 17.71
N LYS A 175 -47.18 -8.97 16.98
CA LYS A 175 -46.79 -8.73 15.58
C LYS A 175 -45.37 -8.12 15.44
N LYS A 176 -44.90 -7.43 16.48
CA LYS A 176 -43.60 -6.75 16.54
C LYS A 176 -42.93 -7.00 17.89
N VAL A 177 -41.64 -7.22 17.89
CA VAL A 177 -40.79 -7.48 19.06
C VAL A 177 -39.66 -6.45 19.10
N LEU A 178 -39.31 -5.96 20.29
CA LEU A 178 -38.21 -5.01 20.47
C LEU A 178 -36.88 -5.77 20.63
N PHE A 179 -35.80 -5.23 20.05
CA PHE A 179 -34.46 -5.79 20.21
C PHE A 179 -34.01 -5.85 21.67
N ARG A 180 -34.38 -4.84 22.48
CA ARG A 180 -34.10 -4.80 23.92
C ARG A 180 -34.66 -6.01 24.68
N ASP A 181 -35.85 -6.48 24.29
CA ASP A 181 -36.50 -7.62 24.93
C ASP A 181 -35.71 -8.92 24.69
N ILE A 182 -35.10 -9.05 23.51
CA ILE A 182 -34.27 -10.20 23.14
C ILE A 182 -32.91 -10.11 23.83
N ASN A 183 -32.31 -8.92 23.85
CA ASN A 183 -31.00 -8.72 24.43
C ASN A 183 -30.99 -8.81 25.97
N SER A 184 -32.13 -8.59 26.63
CA SER A 184 -32.24 -8.71 28.09
C SER A 184 -31.86 -10.08 28.65
N LYS A 185 -31.91 -11.13 27.82
CA LYS A 185 -31.66 -12.52 28.22
C LYS A 185 -30.25 -13.00 27.90
N SER A 186 -29.37 -12.17 27.35
CA SER A 186 -28.03 -12.59 26.94
C SER A 186 -27.00 -11.48 27.04
N GLU A 187 -25.78 -11.83 27.42
CA GLU A 187 -24.70 -10.88 27.68
C GLU A 187 -24.10 -10.25 26.42
N ASP A 188 -24.43 -10.75 25.23
CA ASP A 188 -23.75 -10.37 23.99
C ASP A 188 -24.67 -9.67 22.97
N GLY A 189 -24.94 -8.39 23.23
CA GLY A 189 -25.83 -7.57 22.42
C GLY A 189 -25.33 -7.31 21.00
N VAL A 190 -24.02 -7.25 20.79
CA VAL A 190 -23.45 -7.06 19.46
C VAL A 190 -23.70 -8.31 18.60
N THR A 191 -23.43 -9.49 19.15
CA THR A 191 -23.62 -10.77 18.45
C THR A 191 -25.09 -11.04 18.13
N ASN A 192 -26.02 -10.66 19.01
CA ASN A 192 -27.46 -10.73 18.73
C ASN A 192 -27.87 -9.84 17.56
N TYR A 193 -27.37 -8.61 17.54
CA TYR A 193 -27.68 -7.66 16.48
C TYR A 193 -27.16 -8.17 15.13
N ILE A 194 -25.91 -8.64 15.08
CA ILE A 194 -25.30 -9.22 13.88
C ILE A 194 -26.13 -10.44 13.42
N SER A 195 -26.50 -11.34 14.33
CA SER A 195 -27.32 -12.51 14.02
C SER A 195 -28.69 -12.14 13.42
N LEU A 196 -29.36 -11.12 13.97
CA LEU A 196 -30.63 -10.61 13.43
C LEU A 196 -30.47 -9.99 12.04
N LEU A 197 -29.35 -9.29 11.79
CA LEU A 197 -29.04 -8.74 10.47
C LEU A 197 -28.87 -9.84 9.43
N PHE A 198 -28.20 -10.93 9.79
CA PHE A 198 -28.09 -12.13 8.94
C PHE A 198 -29.46 -12.80 8.71
N MET A 199 -30.29 -12.91 9.74
CA MET A 199 -31.66 -13.44 9.59
C MET A 199 -32.52 -12.56 8.67
N ALA A 200 -32.35 -11.24 8.73
CA ALA A 200 -33.04 -10.29 7.85
C ALA A 200 -32.56 -10.42 6.40
N HIS A 201 -31.25 -10.52 6.18
CA HIS A 201 -30.66 -10.78 4.86
C HIS A 201 -31.15 -12.12 4.26
N ARG A 202 -31.33 -13.15 5.09
CA ARG A 202 -31.90 -14.46 4.70
C ARG A 202 -33.43 -14.45 4.59
N LYS A 203 -34.09 -13.29 4.71
CA LYS A 203 -35.56 -13.11 4.64
C LYS A 203 -36.34 -13.90 5.69
N GLN A 204 -35.76 -14.16 6.85
CA GLN A 204 -36.45 -14.83 7.96
C GLN A 204 -37.22 -13.83 8.84
N VAL A 205 -36.67 -12.63 9.00
CA VAL A 205 -37.23 -11.53 9.80
C VAL A 205 -37.12 -10.21 9.04
N TRP A 206 -37.89 -9.22 9.48
CA TRP A 206 -37.84 -7.85 8.97
C TRP A 206 -37.50 -6.89 10.11
N LEU A 207 -36.54 -6.00 9.87
CA LEU A 207 -36.03 -5.05 10.86
C LEU A 207 -36.46 -3.63 10.49
N GLU A 208 -37.03 -2.90 11.45
CA GLU A 208 -37.48 -1.52 11.28
C GLU A 208 -36.90 -0.62 12.38
N GLN A 209 -36.37 0.53 12.00
CA GLN A 209 -35.86 1.55 12.91
C GLN A 209 -36.30 2.94 12.38
N GLU A 210 -36.95 3.73 13.22
CA GLU A 210 -37.50 5.04 12.83
C GLU A 210 -36.45 6.16 12.89
N GLU A 211 -35.55 6.12 13.88
CA GLU A 211 -34.48 7.12 14.09
C GLU A 211 -33.13 6.42 14.25
N ILE A 212 -32.05 7.08 13.79
CA ILE A 212 -30.69 6.55 13.95
C ILE A 212 -30.38 6.40 15.45
N PHE A 213 -29.94 5.21 15.87
CA PHE A 213 -29.74 4.83 17.29
C PHE A 213 -31.01 4.76 18.15
N GLY A 214 -32.20 4.80 17.53
CA GLY A 214 -33.48 4.55 18.18
C GLY A 214 -33.78 3.07 18.40
N ASP A 215 -34.99 2.76 18.88
CA ASP A 215 -35.41 1.38 19.12
C ASP A 215 -35.50 0.57 17.81
N LEU A 216 -34.99 -0.66 17.86
CA LEU A 216 -35.01 -1.60 16.73
C LEU A 216 -36.18 -2.57 16.90
N TYR A 217 -37.11 -2.55 15.95
CA TYR A 217 -38.27 -3.42 15.90
C TYR A 217 -38.03 -4.59 14.95
N ILE A 218 -38.45 -5.78 15.37
CA ILE A 218 -38.29 -7.03 14.64
C ILE A 218 -39.69 -7.59 14.38
N SER A 219 -39.95 -7.96 13.14
CA SER A 219 -41.21 -8.56 12.70
C SER A 219 -40.92 -9.79 11.84
N ARG A 220 -41.92 -10.66 11.66
CA ARG A 220 -41.78 -11.80 10.75
C ARG A 220 -41.75 -11.27 9.32
N HIS A 221 -40.84 -11.80 8.50
CA HIS A 221 -40.85 -11.46 7.08
C HIS A 221 -42.20 -11.89 6.47
N PRO A 222 -42.86 -11.04 5.66
CA PRO A 222 -44.13 -11.37 5.02
C PRO A 222 -44.01 -12.51 3.99
#